data_AF-A0A0K6HSQ5-F1
#
_entry.id   AF-A0A0K6HSQ5-F1
#
_cell.length_a   1.000
_cell.length_b   1.000
_cell.length_c   1.000
_cell.angle_alpha   90.00
_cell.angle_beta   90.00
_cell.angle_gamma   90.00
#
_symmetry.space_group_name_H-M   'P 1'
#
loop_
_entity.id
_entity.type
_entity.pdbx_description
1 polymer ?
#
loop_
_entity_poly.entity_id
_entity_poly.type
_entity_poly.pdbx_seq_one_letter_code
_entity_poly.pdbx_strand_id
1 'polypeptide(L)'
;MNLVLVFNTFNGLITGAFYALLALGLALILGLNNTINFAQGAFMALSAYFAYTLEPHLGFWGALAVAPLLAGMLGLLVEVFLVRRLYKRDPLYSLLLTFGLALIMQDVIRTIWGATGVPLAIPESLGHPLSNTYFFLTGYRLFVVAVALVGTAVLFAVLRYTRLGIRIRAGNADLETVSALGVNIYLLRSANFVIGIVFAGVAGILAAGQLGLDPTMGDGLLMPAFVAIVVGGVGSLLGSLLGGLLIGVASGITTAYFPAASEAVIYLIMGLMLVVRPRGLMGQEGLFE
;
A
#
# COMPACT_ATOMS: atom_id res chain seq x y z
N MET A 1 12.13 -28.31 -12.19
CA MET A 1 11.19 -28.11 -11.07
C MET A 1 11.70 -27.09 -10.06
N ASN A 2 12.88 -27.28 -9.45
CA ASN A 2 13.38 -26.39 -8.38
C ASN A 2 13.57 -24.93 -8.80
N LEU A 3 14.14 -24.64 -9.99
CA LEU A 3 14.35 -23.27 -10.45
C LEU A 3 13.03 -22.50 -10.68
N VAL A 4 12.00 -23.18 -11.19
CA VAL A 4 10.67 -22.58 -11.44
C VAL A 4 9.97 -22.24 -10.13
N LEU A 5 10.12 -23.09 -9.10
CA LEU A 5 9.58 -22.81 -7.77
C LEU A 5 10.30 -21.64 -7.09
N VAL A 6 11.64 -21.59 -7.17
CA VAL A 6 12.42 -20.47 -6.62
C VAL A 6 12.04 -19.17 -7.34
N PHE A 7 11.92 -19.19 -8.67
CA PHE A 7 11.48 -18.04 -9.46
C PHE A 7 10.12 -17.51 -9.02
N ASN A 8 9.11 -18.38 -8.95
CA ASN A 8 7.74 -17.98 -8.62
C ASN A 8 7.58 -17.59 -7.14
N THR A 9 8.30 -18.22 -6.23
CA THR A 9 8.34 -17.81 -4.82
C THR A 9 8.92 -16.42 -4.69
N PHE A 10 10.00 -16.13 -5.42
CA PHE A 10 10.62 -14.80 -5.40
C PHE A 10 9.74 -13.75 -6.08
N ASN A 11 9.04 -14.10 -7.16
CA ASN A 11 8.03 -13.23 -7.77
C ASN A 11 6.90 -12.92 -6.79
N GLY A 12 6.40 -13.95 -6.10
CA GLY A 12 5.41 -13.80 -5.03
C GLY A 12 5.91 -12.91 -3.89
N LEU A 13 7.19 -12.99 -3.51
CA LEU A 13 7.77 -12.11 -2.50
C LEU A 13 7.77 -10.64 -2.96
N ILE A 14 8.07 -10.36 -4.23
CA ILE A 14 8.05 -9.00 -4.80
C ILE A 14 6.62 -8.47 -4.82
N THR A 15 5.66 -9.25 -5.32
CA THR A 15 4.25 -8.88 -5.30
C THR A 15 3.74 -8.68 -3.87
N GLY A 16 4.18 -9.54 -2.95
CA GLY A 16 3.91 -9.42 -1.52
C GLY A 16 4.50 -8.16 -0.90
N ALA A 17 5.63 -7.65 -1.40
CA ALA A 17 6.19 -6.38 -0.97
C ALA A 17 5.32 -5.19 -1.41
N PHE A 18 4.73 -5.23 -2.62
CA PHE A 18 3.74 -4.23 -3.06
C PHE A 18 2.50 -4.28 -2.17
N TYR A 19 1.95 -5.49 -1.94
CA TYR A 19 0.81 -5.68 -1.04
C TYR A 19 1.11 -5.19 0.37
N ALA A 20 2.28 -5.50 0.92
CA ALA A 20 2.67 -5.08 2.25
C ALA A 20 2.79 -3.56 2.38
N LEU A 21 3.45 -2.87 1.44
CA LEU A 21 3.56 -1.41 1.48
C LEU A 21 2.20 -0.73 1.37
N LEU A 22 1.34 -1.21 0.45
CA LEU A 22 -0.01 -0.69 0.29
C LEU A 22 -0.88 -0.99 1.52
N ALA A 23 -0.79 -2.20 2.06
CA ALA A 23 -1.50 -2.63 3.27
C ALA A 23 -1.05 -1.84 4.51
N LEU A 24 0.23 -1.52 4.66
CA LEU A 24 0.72 -0.66 5.74
C LEU A 24 0.09 0.73 5.66
N GLY A 25 0.07 1.33 4.46
CA GLY A 25 -0.56 2.63 4.27
C GLY A 25 -2.06 2.61 4.57
N LEU A 26 -2.73 1.55 4.14
CA LEU A 26 -4.17 1.37 4.33
C LEU A 26 -4.51 1.07 5.81
N ALA A 27 -3.69 0.27 6.50
CA ALA A 27 -3.84 -0.04 7.92
C ALA A 27 -3.66 1.20 8.81
N LEU A 28 -2.75 2.12 8.44
CA LEU A 28 -2.65 3.41 9.09
C LEU A 28 -3.96 4.19 8.95
N ILE A 29 -4.44 4.38 7.72
CA ILE A 29 -5.66 5.16 7.45
C ILE A 29 -6.86 4.56 8.19
N LEU A 30 -7.06 3.25 8.09
CA LEU A 30 -8.16 2.54 8.76
C LEU A 30 -8.07 2.69 10.28
N GLY A 31 -6.88 2.50 10.87
CA GLY A 31 -6.70 2.46 12.33
C GLY A 31 -7.17 3.72 13.04
N LEU A 32 -6.85 4.90 12.52
CA LEU A 32 -7.17 6.17 13.21
C LEU A 32 -8.43 6.86 12.66
N ASN A 33 -8.70 6.71 11.36
CA ASN A 33 -9.82 7.43 10.74
C ASN A 33 -11.13 6.64 10.80
N ASN A 34 -11.05 5.32 11.03
CA ASN A 34 -12.18 4.39 10.98
C ASN A 34 -12.98 4.49 9.66
N THR A 35 -12.28 4.84 8.57
CA THR A 35 -12.87 5.02 7.24
C THR A 35 -12.08 4.23 6.21
N ILE A 36 -12.80 3.44 5.41
CA ILE A 36 -12.24 2.71 4.29
C ILE A 36 -11.98 3.67 3.14
N ASN A 37 -10.74 3.69 2.63
CA ASN A 37 -10.33 4.55 1.52
C ASN A 37 -10.10 3.72 0.24
N PHE A 38 -11.12 3.64 -0.62
CA PHE A 38 -11.01 2.97 -1.92
C PHE A 38 -10.19 3.78 -2.94
N ALA A 39 -10.00 5.09 -2.73
CA ALA A 39 -9.17 5.91 -3.62
C ALA A 39 -7.67 5.62 -3.47
N GLN A 40 -7.26 4.84 -2.47
CA GLN A 40 -5.84 4.59 -2.20
C GLN A 40 -5.11 3.93 -3.37
N GLY A 41 -5.79 3.03 -4.11
CA GLY A 41 -5.25 2.48 -5.37
C GLY A 41 -5.04 3.56 -6.43
N ALA A 42 -5.96 4.52 -6.55
CA ALA A 42 -5.81 5.63 -7.48
C ALA A 42 -4.71 6.61 -7.07
N PHE A 43 -4.52 6.88 -5.77
CA PHE A 43 -3.38 7.66 -5.26
C PHE A 43 -2.04 6.97 -5.55
N MET A 44 -2.01 5.65 -5.39
CA MET A 44 -0.86 4.84 -5.76
C MET A 44 -0.52 4.98 -7.25
N ALA A 45 -1.51 4.86 -8.13
CA ALA A 45 -1.33 5.07 -9.57
C ALA A 45 -0.87 6.50 -9.88
N LEU A 46 -1.53 7.51 -9.29
CA LEU A 46 -1.17 8.92 -9.48
C LEU A 46 0.28 9.22 -9.09
N SER A 47 0.76 8.64 -7.98
CA SER A 47 2.16 8.76 -7.58
C SER A 47 3.12 8.15 -8.60
N ALA A 48 2.75 7.05 -9.25
CA ALA A 48 3.57 6.46 -10.31
C ALA A 48 3.65 7.38 -11.54
N TYR A 49 2.53 8.01 -11.93
CA TYR A 49 2.51 8.99 -13.03
C TYR A 49 3.26 10.28 -12.69
N PHE A 50 3.23 10.73 -11.43
CA PHE A 50 4.12 11.80 -10.97
C PHE A 50 5.59 11.38 -11.04
N ALA A 51 5.92 10.14 -10.70
CA ALA A 51 7.29 9.68 -10.86
C ALA A 51 7.70 9.63 -12.34
N TYR A 52 6.84 9.14 -13.23
CA TYR A 52 7.06 9.13 -14.67
C TYR A 52 7.33 10.53 -15.25
N THR A 53 6.60 11.54 -14.80
CA THR A 53 6.82 12.94 -15.26
C THR A 53 8.05 13.59 -14.66
N LEU A 54 8.43 13.22 -13.45
CA LEU A 54 9.59 13.79 -12.76
C LEU A 54 10.91 13.09 -13.12
N GLU A 55 10.85 11.84 -13.59
CA GLU A 55 12.01 11.01 -13.89
C GLU A 55 12.98 11.68 -14.89
N PRO A 56 12.53 12.31 -16.00
CA PRO A 56 13.43 12.99 -16.93
C PRO A 56 14.15 14.23 -16.33
N HIS A 57 13.62 14.80 -15.25
CA HIS A 57 14.13 16.04 -14.65
C HIS A 57 14.96 15.81 -13.39
N LEU A 58 14.54 14.89 -12.53
CA LEU A 58 15.14 14.61 -11.22
C LEU A 58 15.85 13.26 -11.17
N GLY A 59 15.75 12.46 -12.23
CA GLY A 59 16.12 11.05 -12.25
C GLY A 59 15.18 10.18 -11.43
N PHE A 60 15.33 8.86 -11.56
CA PHE A 60 14.53 7.88 -10.83
C PHE A 60 14.56 8.09 -9.30
N TRP A 61 15.72 8.38 -8.73
CA TRP A 61 15.88 8.55 -7.29
C TRP A 61 15.16 9.79 -6.75
N GLY A 62 15.24 10.91 -7.49
CA GLY A 62 14.52 12.13 -7.14
C GLY A 62 13.01 11.95 -7.32
N ALA A 63 12.59 11.28 -8.39
CA ALA A 63 11.18 10.92 -8.62
C ALA A 63 10.62 10.03 -7.50
N LEU A 64 11.37 9.02 -7.05
CA LEU A 64 10.97 8.12 -5.96
C LEU A 64 10.78 8.86 -4.63
N ALA A 65 11.55 9.93 -4.37
CA ALA A 65 11.42 10.73 -3.16
C ALA A 65 10.29 11.76 -3.25
N VAL A 66 10.15 12.45 -4.39
CA VAL A 66 9.25 13.60 -4.55
C VAL A 66 7.83 13.18 -4.90
N ALA A 67 7.65 12.19 -5.78
CA ALA A 67 6.33 11.82 -6.28
C ALA A 67 5.36 11.31 -5.18
N PRO A 68 5.77 10.46 -4.22
CA PRO A 68 4.90 10.05 -3.13
C PRO A 68 4.51 11.21 -2.21
N LEU A 69 5.39 12.21 -2.05
CA LEU A 69 5.10 13.41 -1.27
C LEU A 69 4.08 14.30 -1.97
N LEU A 70 4.15 14.44 -3.30
CA LEU A 70 3.14 15.15 -4.08
C LEU A 70 1.77 14.45 -4.01
N ALA A 71 1.76 13.11 -4.15
CA ALA A 71 0.54 12.33 -3.96
C ALA A 71 -0.01 12.49 -2.53
N GLY A 72 0.86 12.47 -1.52
CA GLY A 72 0.50 12.74 -0.12
C GLY A 72 -0.08 14.14 0.08
N MET A 73 0.46 15.16 -0.59
CA MET A 73 -0.05 16.53 -0.53
C MET A 73 -1.43 16.66 -1.17
N LEU A 74 -1.66 16.01 -2.33
CA LEU A 74 -3.01 15.92 -2.90
C LEU A 74 -3.96 15.14 -1.99
N GLY A 75 -3.45 14.07 -1.36
CA GLY A 75 -4.13 13.33 -0.31
C GLY A 75 -4.58 14.23 0.84
N LEU A 76 -3.71 15.13 1.31
CA LEU A 76 -4.05 16.10 2.35
C LEU A 76 -5.20 17.01 1.92
N LEU A 77 -5.16 17.53 0.68
CA LEU A 77 -6.25 18.37 0.16
C LEU A 77 -7.56 17.57 0.12
N VAL A 78 -7.53 16.36 -0.39
CA VAL A 78 -8.69 15.45 -0.42
C VAL A 78 -9.20 15.15 0.99
N GLU A 79 -8.32 14.90 1.96
CA GLU A 79 -8.74 14.66 3.35
C GLU A 79 -9.43 15.89 3.92
N VAL A 80 -8.79 17.06 3.85
CA VAL A 80 -9.29 18.30 4.44
C VAL A 80 -10.62 18.72 3.83
N PHE A 81 -10.75 18.63 2.50
CA PHE A 81 -11.93 19.12 1.78
C PHE A 81 -13.02 18.06 1.62
N LEU A 82 -12.72 16.77 1.54
CA LEU A 82 -13.74 15.77 1.25
C LEU A 82 -13.92 14.82 2.43
N VAL A 83 -12.88 14.06 2.78
CA VAL A 83 -12.99 12.93 3.72
C VAL A 83 -13.32 13.40 5.13
N ARG A 84 -12.72 14.51 5.59
CA ARG A 84 -12.89 15.06 6.94
C ARG A 84 -14.35 15.33 7.29
N ARG A 85 -15.14 15.74 6.31
CA ARG A 85 -16.56 16.07 6.48
C ARG A 85 -17.43 14.85 6.72
N LEU A 86 -16.92 13.66 6.37
CA LEU A 86 -17.63 12.39 6.49
C LEU A 86 -17.20 11.55 7.69
N TYR A 87 -16.18 11.96 8.45
CA TYR A 87 -15.70 11.20 9.61
C TYR A 87 -16.72 10.93 10.71
N LYS A 88 -17.80 11.71 10.80
CA LYS A 88 -18.88 11.52 11.78
C LYS A 88 -20.12 10.87 11.16
N ARG A 89 -20.04 10.43 9.90
CA ARG A 89 -21.13 9.79 9.16
C ARG A 89 -20.86 8.29 9.05
N ASP A 90 -21.86 7.55 8.59
CA ASP A 90 -21.74 6.13 8.31
C ASP A 90 -20.53 5.87 7.37
N PRO A 91 -19.66 4.89 7.68
CA PRO A 91 -18.53 4.49 6.84
C PRO A 91 -18.87 4.29 5.35
N LEU A 92 -20.12 3.89 5.03
CA LEU A 92 -20.60 3.76 3.65
C LEU A 92 -20.47 5.06 2.85
N TYR A 93 -20.68 6.24 3.45
CA TYR A 93 -20.50 7.51 2.76
C TYR A 93 -19.05 7.77 2.38
N SER A 94 -18.10 7.41 3.25
CA SER A 94 -16.67 7.52 2.94
C SER A 94 -16.27 6.55 1.83
N LEU A 95 -16.84 5.34 1.83
CA LEU A 95 -16.60 4.36 0.77
C LEU A 95 -17.10 4.89 -0.58
N LEU A 96 -18.34 5.38 -0.66
CA LEU A 96 -18.90 5.95 -1.88
C LEU A 96 -18.10 7.17 -2.39
N LEU A 97 -17.72 8.07 -1.48
CA LEU A 97 -16.88 9.22 -1.80
C LEU A 97 -15.53 8.78 -2.39
N THR A 98 -14.84 7.87 -1.71
CA THR A 98 -13.48 7.45 -2.11
C THR A 98 -13.51 6.58 -3.36
N PHE A 99 -14.55 5.79 -3.58
CA PHE A 99 -14.76 5.09 -4.85
C PHE A 99 -15.00 6.07 -6.00
N GLY A 100 -15.88 7.06 -5.83
CA GLY A 100 -16.10 8.11 -6.84
C GLY A 100 -14.83 8.91 -7.12
N LEU A 101 -14.06 9.24 -6.08
CA LEU A 101 -12.77 9.90 -6.21
C LEU A 101 -11.76 9.03 -6.97
N ALA A 102 -11.73 7.71 -6.72
CA ALA A 102 -10.87 6.79 -7.45
C ALA A 102 -11.14 6.88 -8.96
N LEU A 103 -12.42 6.82 -9.36
CA LEU A 103 -12.82 6.93 -10.76
C LEU A 103 -12.41 8.27 -11.38
N ILE A 104 -12.64 9.37 -10.67
CA ILE A 104 -12.22 10.71 -11.14
C ILE A 104 -10.71 10.77 -11.31
N MET A 105 -9.94 10.27 -10.34
CA MET A 105 -8.48 10.27 -10.41
C MET A 105 -7.97 9.41 -11.56
N GLN A 106 -8.55 8.23 -11.78
CA GLN A 106 -8.22 7.36 -12.92
C GLN A 106 -8.52 8.07 -14.25
N ASP A 107 -9.64 8.78 -14.35
CA ASP A 107 -10.02 9.52 -15.56
C ASP A 107 -9.11 10.75 -15.80
N VAL A 108 -8.75 11.47 -14.74
CA VAL A 108 -7.75 12.54 -14.80
C VAL A 108 -6.40 12.01 -15.27
N ILE A 109 -5.98 10.84 -14.77
CA ILE A 109 -4.75 10.19 -15.22
C ILE A 109 -4.82 9.87 -16.73
N ARG A 110 -5.94 9.26 -17.18
CA ARG A 110 -6.16 8.95 -18.60
C ARG A 110 -6.15 10.19 -19.48
N THR A 111 -6.68 11.29 -18.98
CA THR A 111 -6.77 12.56 -19.74
C THR A 111 -5.41 13.23 -19.88
N ILE A 112 -4.55 13.18 -18.85
CA ILE A 112 -3.24 13.85 -18.86
C ILE A 112 -2.17 12.98 -19.53
N TRP A 113 -2.13 11.67 -19.23
CA TRP A 113 -1.06 10.76 -19.68
C TRP A 113 -1.50 9.76 -20.76
N GLY A 114 -2.79 9.67 -21.04
CA GLY A 114 -3.35 8.68 -21.95
C GLY A 114 -3.82 7.41 -21.24
N ALA A 115 -4.60 6.61 -21.97
CA ALA A 115 -5.13 5.33 -21.47
C ALA A 115 -4.19 4.13 -21.72
N THR A 116 -3.14 4.32 -22.52
CA THR A 116 -2.19 3.26 -22.86
C THR A 116 -1.11 3.13 -21.80
N GLY A 117 -0.85 1.90 -21.36
CA GLY A 117 0.23 1.66 -20.41
C GLY A 117 1.61 1.97 -21.01
N VAL A 118 2.44 2.65 -20.22
CA VAL A 118 3.81 3.03 -20.60
C VAL A 118 4.80 2.51 -19.56
N PRO A 119 6.02 2.07 -19.95
CA PRO A 119 7.01 1.61 -19.00
C PRO A 119 7.58 2.78 -18.21
N LEU A 120 7.81 2.59 -16.90
CA LEU A 120 8.62 3.51 -16.10
C LEU A 120 10.10 3.16 -16.30
N ALA A 121 10.91 4.13 -16.70
CA ALA A 121 12.35 3.93 -16.83
C ALA A 121 12.97 3.61 -15.46
N ILE A 122 13.64 2.45 -15.38
CA ILE A 122 14.42 2.04 -14.21
C ILE A 122 15.90 2.31 -14.51
N PRO A 123 16.72 2.76 -13.54
CA PRO A 123 18.16 2.90 -13.73
C PRO A 123 18.81 1.62 -14.25
N GLU A 124 19.67 1.75 -15.25
CA GLU A 124 20.37 0.60 -15.88
C GLU A 124 21.11 -0.26 -14.85
N SER A 125 21.69 0.37 -13.82
CA SER A 125 22.36 -0.31 -12.70
C SER A 125 21.48 -1.31 -11.95
N LEU A 126 20.16 -1.13 -11.97
CA LEU A 126 19.18 -2.02 -11.35
C LEU A 126 18.56 -3.01 -12.36
N GLY A 127 18.67 -2.73 -13.66
CA GLY A 127 18.09 -3.56 -14.73
C GLY A 127 18.87 -4.86 -14.98
N HIS A 128 20.16 -4.91 -14.62
CA HIS A 128 21.00 -6.07 -14.91
C HIS A 128 20.68 -7.28 -14.00
N PRO A 129 20.65 -8.51 -14.58
CA PRO A 129 20.61 -9.74 -13.80
C PRO A 129 21.87 -9.93 -12.95
N LEU A 130 21.70 -10.40 -11.72
CA LEU A 130 22.81 -10.60 -10.76
C LEU A 130 23.69 -11.81 -11.10
N SER A 131 23.18 -12.77 -11.86
CA SER A 131 23.90 -13.98 -12.26
C SER A 131 23.26 -14.61 -13.49
N ASN A 132 24.05 -15.28 -14.33
CA ASN A 132 23.57 -16.08 -15.47
C ASN A 132 22.67 -17.25 -15.03
N THR A 133 22.89 -17.81 -13.83
CA THR A 133 22.09 -18.94 -13.30
C THR A 133 20.76 -18.46 -12.68
N TYR A 134 20.75 -17.24 -12.14
CA TYR A 134 19.57 -16.62 -11.52
C TYR A 134 19.16 -15.37 -12.29
N PHE A 135 18.93 -15.53 -13.60
CA PHE A 135 18.63 -14.41 -14.50
C PHE A 135 17.39 -13.60 -14.09
N PHE A 136 16.50 -14.19 -13.30
CA PHE A 136 15.27 -13.57 -12.80
C PHE A 136 15.46 -12.69 -11.54
N LEU A 137 16.64 -12.75 -10.93
CA LEU A 137 17.05 -11.89 -9.82
C LEU A 137 17.78 -10.68 -10.42
N THR A 138 17.02 -9.62 -10.67
CA THR A 138 17.56 -8.32 -11.09
C THR A 138 17.86 -7.45 -9.87
N GLY A 139 18.79 -6.50 -10.01
CA GLY A 139 19.07 -5.51 -8.98
C GLY A 139 17.80 -4.75 -8.54
N TYR A 140 16.90 -4.48 -9.48
CA TYR A 140 15.62 -3.81 -9.22
C TYR A 140 14.72 -4.59 -8.27
N ARG A 141 14.65 -5.92 -8.42
CA ARG A 141 13.80 -6.74 -7.56
C ARG A 141 14.30 -6.81 -6.12
N LEU A 142 15.62 -6.89 -5.92
CA LEU A 142 16.21 -6.75 -4.60
C LEU A 142 15.99 -5.36 -4.03
N PHE A 143 16.08 -4.33 -4.89
CA PHE A 143 15.79 -2.96 -4.51
C PHE A 143 14.35 -2.78 -4.02
N VAL A 144 13.35 -3.35 -4.70
CA VAL A 144 11.94 -3.32 -4.25
C VAL A 144 11.80 -3.91 -2.84
N VAL A 145 12.39 -5.09 -2.60
CA VAL A 145 12.34 -5.73 -1.28
C VAL A 145 13.06 -4.87 -0.23
N ALA A 146 14.21 -4.30 -0.57
CA ALA A 146 14.96 -3.42 0.32
C ALA A 146 14.16 -2.16 0.67
N VAL A 147 13.51 -1.50 -0.29
CA VAL A 147 12.65 -0.33 -0.04
C VAL A 147 11.44 -0.71 0.81
N ALA A 148 10.83 -1.87 0.58
CA ALA A 148 9.73 -2.34 1.42
C ALA A 148 10.15 -2.56 2.87
N LEU A 149 11.31 -3.19 3.09
CA LEU A 149 11.89 -3.40 4.43
C LEU A 149 12.28 -2.08 5.09
N VAL A 150 12.98 -1.19 4.38
CA VAL A 150 13.40 0.12 4.89
C VAL A 150 12.18 0.98 5.20
N GLY A 151 11.20 1.06 4.29
CA GLY A 151 9.95 1.80 4.49
C GLY A 151 9.21 1.30 5.72
N THR A 152 9.09 -0.02 5.88
CA THR A 152 8.51 -0.63 7.08
C THR A 152 9.27 -0.27 8.34
N ALA A 153 10.60 -0.37 8.32
CA ALA A 153 11.45 -0.05 9.47
C ALA A 153 11.34 1.44 9.84
N VAL A 154 11.31 2.33 8.85
CA VAL A 154 11.10 3.77 9.03
C VAL A 154 9.74 4.03 9.64
N LEU A 155 8.67 3.42 9.15
CA LEU A 155 7.33 3.58 9.74
C LEU A 155 7.31 3.11 11.18
N PHE A 156 7.89 1.93 11.46
CA PHE A 156 7.95 1.38 12.81
C PHE A 156 8.75 2.30 13.75
N ALA A 157 9.89 2.83 13.29
CA ALA A 157 10.70 3.78 14.06
C ALA A 157 9.95 5.10 14.30
N VAL A 158 9.30 5.65 13.27
CA VAL A 158 8.47 6.86 13.39
C VAL A 158 7.38 6.62 14.41
N LEU A 159 6.67 5.50 14.33
CA LEU A 159 5.62 5.20 15.30
C LEU A 159 6.22 5.04 16.70
N ARG A 160 7.24 4.20 16.88
CA ARG A 160 7.78 3.87 18.21
C ARG A 160 8.44 5.05 18.90
N TYR A 161 9.24 5.83 18.19
CA TYR A 161 10.15 6.81 18.79
C TYR A 161 9.70 8.27 18.66
N THR A 162 8.71 8.60 17.82
CA THR A 162 8.28 10.00 17.65
C THR A 162 7.02 10.33 18.46
N ARG A 163 6.86 11.63 18.79
CA ARG A 163 5.65 12.16 19.43
C ARG A 163 4.40 11.95 18.57
N LEU A 164 4.53 12.06 17.24
CA LEU A 164 3.44 11.76 16.30
C LEU A 164 2.98 10.31 16.48
N GLY A 165 3.93 9.38 16.50
CA GLY A 165 3.66 7.96 16.65
C GLY A 165 3.00 7.58 17.97
N ILE A 166 3.42 8.19 19.07
CA ILE A 166 2.76 8.02 20.39
C ILE A 166 1.31 8.50 20.31
N ARG A 167 1.06 9.66 19.70
CA ARG A 167 -0.30 10.21 19.54
C ARG A 167 -1.17 9.35 18.62
N ILE A 168 -0.64 8.82 17.52
CA ILE A 168 -1.37 7.92 16.63
C ILE A 168 -1.77 6.64 17.37
N ARG A 169 -0.84 6.00 18.09
CA ARG A 169 -1.15 4.80 18.87
C ARG A 169 -2.16 5.07 19.98
N ALA A 170 -2.01 6.17 20.71
CA ALA A 170 -2.97 6.56 21.74
C ALA A 170 -4.35 6.85 21.12
N GLY A 171 -4.37 7.49 19.94
CA GLY A 171 -5.60 7.79 19.22
C GLY A 171 -6.32 6.55 18.72
N ASN A 172 -5.59 5.51 18.29
CA ASN A 172 -6.20 4.24 17.91
C ASN A 172 -6.85 3.51 19.10
N ALA A 173 -6.40 3.78 20.33
CA ALA A 173 -7.00 3.20 21.53
C ALA A 173 -8.23 4.00 21.98
N ASP A 174 -8.08 5.33 22.11
CA ASP A 174 -9.19 6.21 22.47
C ASP A 174 -8.93 7.64 21.96
N LEU A 175 -9.62 8.01 20.88
CA LEU A 175 -9.56 9.35 20.30
C LEU A 175 -10.14 10.43 21.21
N GLU A 176 -11.14 10.10 22.02
CA GLU A 176 -11.81 11.06 22.90
C GLU A 176 -10.88 11.46 24.04
N THR A 177 -10.26 10.49 24.71
CA THR A 177 -9.24 10.75 25.74
C THR A 177 -8.06 11.54 25.18
N VAL A 178 -7.56 11.20 23.99
CA VAL A 178 -6.45 11.95 23.35
C VAL A 178 -6.84 13.40 23.05
N SER A 179 -8.10 13.63 22.67
CA SER A 179 -8.61 14.98 22.43
C SER A 179 -8.72 15.82 23.69
N ALA A 180 -9.12 15.20 24.81
CA ALA A 180 -9.21 15.85 26.12
C ALA A 180 -7.83 16.30 26.63
N LEU A 181 -6.76 15.60 26.24
CA LEU A 181 -5.37 15.97 26.52
C LEU A 181 -4.84 17.12 25.61
N GLY A 182 -5.71 17.76 24.81
CA GLY A 182 -5.35 18.91 23.98
C GLY A 182 -4.68 18.55 22.65
N VAL A 183 -4.68 17.28 22.24
CA VAL A 183 -4.14 16.89 20.93
C VAL A 183 -5.16 17.24 19.84
N ASN A 184 -4.72 17.98 18.82
CA ASN A 184 -5.56 18.29 17.67
C ASN A 184 -5.79 17.03 16.81
N ILE A 185 -6.98 16.43 16.95
CA ILE A 185 -7.38 15.22 16.21
C ILE A 185 -7.34 15.45 14.70
N TYR A 186 -7.72 16.63 14.22
CA TYR A 186 -7.75 16.91 12.78
C TYR A 186 -6.34 16.83 12.18
N LEU A 187 -5.34 17.44 12.84
CA LEU A 187 -3.95 17.33 12.41
C LEU A 187 -3.42 15.91 12.51
N LEU A 188 -3.81 15.17 13.55
CA LEU A 188 -3.39 13.78 13.74
C LEU A 188 -3.94 12.88 12.61
N ARG A 189 -5.23 13.01 12.28
CA ARG A 189 -5.88 12.28 11.18
C ARG A 189 -5.32 12.66 9.82
N SER A 190 -5.08 13.95 9.56
CA SER A 190 -4.40 14.41 8.34
C SER A 190 -3.01 13.81 8.19
N ALA A 191 -2.18 13.87 9.24
CA ALA A 191 -0.82 13.34 9.19
C ALA A 191 -0.84 11.84 8.91
N ASN A 192 -1.73 11.10 9.58
CA ASN A 192 -1.91 9.68 9.36
C ASN A 192 -2.38 9.35 7.93
N PHE A 193 -3.30 10.16 7.38
CA PHE A 193 -3.77 10.03 6.00
C PHE A 193 -2.65 10.26 4.97
N VAL A 194 -1.85 11.32 5.16
CA VAL A 194 -0.71 11.64 4.29
C VAL A 194 0.34 10.53 4.34
N ILE A 195 0.70 10.05 5.54
CA ILE A 195 1.66 8.94 5.67
C ILE A 195 1.13 7.71 4.92
N GLY A 196 -0.16 7.37 5.09
CA GLY A 196 -0.77 6.25 4.38
C GLY A 196 -0.67 6.36 2.86
N ILE A 197 -0.94 7.55 2.30
CA ILE A 197 -0.82 7.82 0.86
C ILE A 197 0.64 7.82 0.40
N VAL A 198 1.58 8.30 1.20
CA VAL A 198 3.02 8.22 0.86
C VAL A 198 3.46 6.77 0.72
N PHE A 199 3.04 5.88 1.63
CA PHE A 199 3.33 4.44 1.52
C PHE A 199 2.68 3.81 0.29
N ALA A 200 1.43 4.18 -0.01
CA ALA A 200 0.76 3.76 -1.25
C ALA A 200 1.51 4.27 -2.49
N GLY A 201 1.99 5.51 -2.46
CA GLY A 201 2.73 6.11 -3.57
C GLY A 201 4.07 5.44 -3.83
N VAL A 202 4.82 5.11 -2.76
CA VAL A 202 6.06 4.32 -2.87
C VAL A 202 5.76 2.94 -3.47
N ALA A 203 4.71 2.25 -3.00
CA ALA A 203 4.29 0.97 -3.59
C ALA A 203 3.97 1.11 -5.09
N GLY A 204 3.33 2.21 -5.48
CA GLY A 204 2.98 2.53 -6.86
C GLY A 204 4.17 2.68 -7.78
N ILE A 205 5.16 3.47 -7.37
CA ILE A 205 6.37 3.69 -8.18
C ILE A 205 7.13 2.36 -8.36
N LEU A 206 7.26 1.59 -7.28
CA LEU A 206 7.94 0.29 -7.32
C LEU A 206 7.20 -0.71 -8.22
N ALA A 207 5.88 -0.77 -8.11
CA ALA A 207 5.02 -1.61 -8.94
C ALA A 207 5.10 -1.18 -10.42
N ALA A 208 5.03 0.11 -10.70
CA ALA A 208 5.11 0.65 -12.07
C ALA A 208 6.43 0.35 -12.76
N GLY A 209 7.56 0.34 -12.04
CA GLY A 209 8.82 -0.11 -12.63
C GLY A 209 8.81 -1.60 -13.04
N GLN A 210 8.07 -2.45 -12.33
CA GLN A 210 8.03 -3.88 -12.64
C GLN A 210 6.90 -4.28 -13.62
N LEU A 211 5.74 -3.65 -13.50
CA LEU A 211 4.51 -3.99 -14.23
C LEU A 211 4.20 -3.00 -15.37
N GLY A 212 4.87 -1.85 -15.41
CA GLY A 212 4.49 -0.71 -16.24
C GLY A 212 3.46 0.17 -15.55
N LEU A 213 3.30 1.39 -16.05
CA LEU A 213 2.20 2.27 -15.66
C LEU A 213 0.92 1.83 -16.37
N ASP A 214 -0.16 1.75 -15.62
CA ASP A 214 -1.52 1.62 -16.13
C ASP A 214 -2.44 2.48 -15.26
N PRO A 215 -3.40 3.24 -15.81
CA PRO A 215 -4.26 4.12 -15.00
C PRO A 215 -5.06 3.37 -13.91
N THR A 216 -5.35 2.08 -14.13
CA THR A 216 -6.10 1.21 -13.22
C THR A 216 -5.21 0.22 -12.45
N MET A 217 -3.88 0.37 -12.51
CA MET A 217 -2.93 -0.53 -11.82
C MET A 217 -3.19 -0.67 -10.31
N GLY A 218 -3.78 0.37 -9.70
CA GLY A 218 -4.14 0.36 -8.28
C GLY A 218 -5.24 -0.63 -7.93
N ASP A 219 -6.17 -0.91 -8.85
CA ASP A 219 -7.38 -1.71 -8.56
C ASP A 219 -7.01 -3.19 -8.34
N GLY A 220 -6.09 -3.71 -9.14
CA GLY A 220 -5.57 -5.08 -9.02
C GLY A 220 -4.74 -5.32 -7.75
N LEU A 221 -4.21 -4.25 -7.14
CA LEU A 221 -3.35 -4.34 -5.95
C LEU A 221 -4.10 -3.97 -4.66
N LEU A 222 -5.16 -3.15 -4.76
CA LEU A 222 -5.95 -2.68 -3.63
C LEU A 222 -6.67 -3.82 -2.91
N MET A 223 -7.39 -4.68 -3.65
CA MET A 223 -8.16 -5.77 -3.04
C MET A 223 -7.25 -6.78 -2.31
N PRO A 224 -6.15 -7.31 -2.90
CA PRO A 224 -5.20 -8.14 -2.17
C PRO A 224 -4.59 -7.45 -0.95
N ALA A 225 -4.34 -6.14 -1.00
CA ALA A 225 -3.83 -5.39 0.16
C ALA A 225 -4.88 -5.26 1.28
N PHE A 226 -6.17 -5.11 0.96
CA PHE A 226 -7.23 -5.23 1.96
C PHE A 226 -7.25 -6.61 2.61
N VAL A 227 -7.16 -7.66 1.79
CA VAL A 227 -7.09 -9.03 2.29
C VAL A 227 -5.87 -9.22 3.19
N ALA A 228 -4.72 -8.62 2.85
CA ALA A 228 -3.52 -8.65 3.67
C ALA A 228 -3.73 -8.05 5.07
N ILE A 229 -4.50 -6.96 5.19
CA ILE A 229 -4.85 -6.38 6.50
C ILE A 229 -5.78 -7.32 7.27
N VAL A 230 -6.79 -7.89 6.62
CA VAL A 230 -7.73 -8.82 7.28
C VAL A 230 -6.99 -10.06 7.78
N VAL A 231 -6.16 -10.67 6.93
CA VAL A 231 -5.33 -11.83 7.28
C VAL A 231 -4.32 -11.45 8.37
N GLY A 232 -3.69 -10.28 8.26
CA GLY A 232 -2.74 -9.76 9.22
C GLY A 232 -3.33 -9.39 10.58
N GLY A 233 -4.60 -8.99 10.60
CA GLY A 233 -5.31 -8.43 11.74
C GLY A 233 -5.46 -6.91 11.63
N VAL A 234 -6.70 -6.44 11.61
CA VAL A 234 -7.04 -5.01 11.57
C VAL A 234 -6.44 -4.31 12.80
N GLY A 235 -5.81 -3.15 12.60
CA GLY A 235 -5.12 -2.40 13.67
C GLY A 235 -3.69 -2.85 13.96
N SER A 236 -3.21 -3.96 13.37
CA SER A 236 -1.83 -4.43 13.51
C SER A 236 -1.00 -4.13 12.26
N LEU A 237 -0.08 -3.18 12.36
CA LEU A 237 0.81 -2.82 11.25
C LEU A 237 1.77 -3.96 10.90
N LEU A 238 2.36 -4.60 11.92
CA LEU A 238 3.22 -5.77 11.70
C LEU A 238 2.42 -6.94 11.14
N GLY A 239 1.17 -7.13 11.61
CA GLY A 239 0.25 -8.11 11.04
C GLY A 239 0.00 -7.86 9.55
N SER A 240 -0.28 -6.61 9.17
CA SER A 240 -0.58 -6.22 7.78
C SER A 240 0.61 -6.46 6.83
N LEU A 241 1.84 -6.17 7.29
CA LEU A 241 3.08 -6.50 6.57
C LEU A 241 3.21 -8.01 6.34
N LEU A 242 3.10 -8.80 7.41
CA LEU A 242 3.22 -10.25 7.34
C LEU A 242 2.11 -10.87 6.48
N GLY A 243 0.89 -10.34 6.58
CA GLY A 243 -0.25 -10.73 5.74
C GLY A 243 0.01 -10.48 4.26
N GLY A 244 0.57 -9.31 3.91
CA GLY A 244 0.90 -8.97 2.52
C GLY A 244 1.99 -9.88 1.94
N LEU A 245 3.04 -10.13 2.72
CA LEU A 245 4.10 -11.06 2.33
C LEU A 245 3.60 -12.50 2.20
N LEU A 246 2.76 -12.96 3.14
CA LEU A 246 2.15 -14.30 3.10
C LEU A 246 1.30 -14.47 1.85
N ILE A 247 0.41 -13.51 1.58
CA ILE A 247 -0.48 -13.55 0.41
C ILE A 247 0.32 -13.51 -0.89
N GLY A 248 1.34 -12.65 -0.97
CA GLY A 248 2.20 -12.56 -2.15
C GLY A 248 2.94 -13.88 -2.42
N VAL A 249 3.58 -14.44 -1.39
CA VAL A 249 4.31 -15.71 -1.51
C VAL A 249 3.35 -16.86 -1.86
N ALA A 250 2.18 -16.92 -1.22
CA ALA A 250 1.18 -17.92 -1.52
C ALA A 250 0.69 -17.83 -2.98
N SER A 251 0.35 -16.62 -3.44
CA SER A 251 -0.07 -16.38 -4.82
C SER A 251 1.04 -16.74 -5.82
N GLY A 252 2.31 -16.42 -5.50
CA GLY A 252 3.47 -16.81 -6.30
C GLY A 252 3.62 -18.34 -6.40
N ILE A 253 3.58 -19.05 -5.28
CA ILE A 253 3.66 -20.52 -5.27
C ILE A 253 2.49 -21.12 -6.05
N THR A 254 1.26 -20.64 -5.85
CA THR A 254 0.09 -21.11 -6.59
C THR A 254 0.24 -20.85 -8.08
N THR A 255 0.82 -19.73 -8.48
CA THR A 255 1.12 -19.44 -9.90
C THR A 255 2.05 -20.48 -10.52
N ALA A 256 2.95 -21.08 -9.74
CA ALA A 256 3.85 -22.12 -10.24
C ALA A 256 3.15 -23.45 -10.56
N TYR A 257 2.05 -23.78 -9.86
CA TYR A 257 1.34 -25.07 -9.99
C TYR A 257 0.01 -24.92 -10.72
N PHE A 258 -0.78 -23.92 -10.36
CA PHE A 258 -2.13 -23.65 -10.84
C PHE A 258 -2.34 -22.14 -11.06
N PRO A 259 -1.87 -21.56 -12.19
CA PRO A 259 -1.98 -20.13 -12.48
C PRO A 259 -3.40 -19.57 -12.34
N ALA A 260 -4.42 -20.31 -12.79
CA ALA A 260 -5.82 -19.90 -12.71
C ALA A 260 -6.35 -19.78 -11.27
N ALA A 261 -5.69 -20.39 -10.29
CA ALA A 261 -6.07 -20.32 -8.88
C ALA A 261 -5.27 -19.27 -8.08
N SER A 262 -4.32 -18.56 -8.71
CA SER A 262 -3.42 -17.63 -8.03
C SER A 262 -4.13 -16.47 -7.33
N GLU A 263 -5.22 -15.95 -7.92
CA GLU A 263 -6.08 -14.94 -7.31
C GLU A 263 -7.04 -15.56 -6.29
N ALA A 264 -7.62 -16.72 -6.61
CA ALA A 264 -8.54 -17.42 -5.72
C ALA A 264 -7.88 -17.81 -4.39
N VAL A 265 -6.58 -18.15 -4.39
CA VAL A 265 -5.84 -18.52 -3.19
C VAL A 265 -5.80 -17.39 -2.16
N ILE A 266 -5.77 -16.13 -2.61
CA ILE A 266 -5.75 -14.96 -1.74
C ILE A 266 -7.02 -14.91 -0.89
N TYR A 267 -8.18 -15.06 -1.55
CA TYR A 267 -9.49 -15.06 -0.90
C TYR A 267 -9.77 -16.35 -0.13
N LEU A 268 -9.20 -17.48 -0.54
CA LEU A 268 -9.28 -18.73 0.20
C LEU A 268 -8.52 -18.63 1.53
N ILE A 269 -7.31 -18.07 1.51
CA ILE A 269 -6.52 -17.79 2.73
C ILE A 269 -7.29 -16.83 3.64
N MET A 270 -7.92 -15.80 3.08
CA MET A 270 -8.79 -14.91 3.85
C MET A 270 -9.92 -15.67 4.54
N GLY A 271 -10.69 -16.47 3.79
CA GLY A 271 -11.81 -17.22 4.32
C GLY A 271 -11.36 -18.21 5.41
N LEU A 272 -10.26 -18.93 5.17
CA LEU A 272 -9.68 -19.84 6.15
C LEU A 272 -9.21 -19.09 7.40
N MET A 273 -8.58 -17.93 7.23
CA MET A 273 -8.13 -17.12 8.35
C MET A 273 -9.31 -16.61 9.18
N LEU A 274 -10.40 -16.16 8.55
CA LEU A 274 -11.59 -15.71 9.27
C LEU A 274 -12.27 -16.84 10.06
N VAL A 275 -12.23 -18.08 9.57
CA VAL A 275 -12.76 -19.25 10.29
C VAL A 275 -11.86 -19.66 11.45
N VAL A 276 -10.54 -19.70 11.24
CA VAL A 276 -9.58 -20.22 12.24
C VAL A 276 -9.19 -19.16 13.27
N ARG A 277 -9.01 -17.91 12.84
CA ARG A 277 -8.60 -16.76 13.65
C ARG A 277 -9.24 -15.47 13.12
N PRO A 278 -10.50 -15.16 13.49
CA PRO A 278 -11.23 -13.97 13.01
C PRO A 278 -10.54 -12.64 13.34
N ARG A 279 -9.62 -12.62 14.31
CA ARG A 279 -8.80 -11.46 14.67
C ARG A 279 -7.55 -11.29 13.78
N GLY A 280 -7.29 -12.17 12.82
CA GLY A 280 -6.08 -12.16 12.00
C GLY A 280 -4.84 -12.69 12.74
N LEU A 281 -3.66 -12.58 12.10
CA LEU A 281 -2.40 -13.16 12.60
C LEU A 281 -1.92 -12.48 13.89
N MET A 282 -2.09 -11.16 13.97
CA MET A 282 -1.59 -10.30 15.06
C MET A 282 -2.60 -9.20 15.46
N GLY A 283 -3.91 -9.41 15.26
CA GLY A 283 -4.92 -8.41 15.64
C GLY A 283 -4.95 -8.15 17.14
N GLN A 284 -5.16 -6.88 17.52
CA GLN A 284 -5.30 -6.46 18.91
C GLN A 284 -6.76 -6.57 19.36
N GLU A 285 -7.00 -6.76 20.66
CA GLU A 285 -8.34 -6.77 21.26
C GLU A 285 -8.97 -5.36 21.18
N GLY A 286 -10.26 -5.26 20.82
CA GLY A 286 -11.07 -4.05 21.02
C GLY A 286 -11.40 -3.13 19.83
N LEU A 287 -11.10 -3.47 18.56
CA LEU A 287 -11.43 -2.56 17.43
C LEU A 287 -12.91 -2.61 16.96
N PHE A 288 -13.68 -3.59 17.45
CA PHE A 288 -15.12 -3.75 17.19
C PHE A 288 -15.92 -4.14 18.46
N GLU A 289 -15.31 -3.99 19.65
CA GLU A 289 -15.98 -4.16 20.95
C GLU A 289 -16.20 -2.80 21.62
#